data_AF-A0A0Q2MFL6-F1
#
_entry.id   AF-A0A0Q2MFL6-F1
#
_cell.length_a   1.000
_cell.length_b   1.000
_cell.length_c   1.000
_cell.angle_alpha   90.00
_cell.angle_beta   90.00
_cell.angle_gamma   90.00
#
_symmetry.space_group_name_H-M   'P 1'
#
loop_
_entity.id
_entity.type
_entity.pdbx_description
1 polymer ?
#
loop_
_entity_poly.entity_id
_entity_poly.type
_entity_poly.pdbx_seq_one_letter_code
_entity_poly.pdbx_strand_id
1 'polypeptide(L)'
;MSLLLLGVSSQGVGLNIAEKAIAQGIKVTAVVRRQGVADYLREQGATVLHADAVEVGVLDQACQLAGSNATVVSTLCGVNDQGEILDFELNKRLIDAAEKHGLKRMVLVTSLGCGDSWQYLSLNARQVFGTFVRYKSLAESWLQTSTLHYVILRPGGLNNDEESGNILLSQREVHGSISRSDVAQQALNFALKPELDNAAFGLVNAS
;
A
#
# COMPACT_ATOMS: atom_id res chain seq x y z
N MET A 1 0.66 -6.74 17.70
CA MET A 1 0.73 -6.66 16.23
C MET A 1 1.66 -5.52 15.85
N SER A 2 2.37 -5.66 14.73
CA SER A 2 3.24 -4.61 14.17
C SER A 2 3.02 -4.49 12.67
N LEU A 3 3.31 -3.32 12.12
CA LEU A 3 3.21 -3.02 10.69
C LEU A 3 4.58 -2.62 10.15
N LEU A 4 4.92 -3.13 8.97
CA LEU A 4 5.93 -2.54 8.10
C LEU A 4 5.21 -1.73 7.02
N LEU A 5 5.40 -0.41 7.00
CA LEU A 5 4.68 0.50 6.13
C LEU A 5 5.60 1.18 5.11
N LEU A 6 5.24 1.06 3.83
CA LEU A 6 5.93 1.67 2.70
C LEU A 6 4.99 2.61 1.93
N GLY A 7 5.55 3.64 1.30
CA GLY A 7 4.77 4.62 0.52
C GLY A 7 4.19 5.76 1.36
N VAL A 8 4.85 6.12 2.46
CA VAL A 8 4.41 7.21 3.34
C VAL A 8 4.84 8.56 2.78
N SER A 9 3.85 9.42 2.51
CA SER A 9 4.04 10.79 2.04
C SER A 9 3.13 11.73 2.84
N SER A 10 3.43 13.02 2.85
CA SER A 10 2.77 14.04 3.68
C SER A 10 1.25 14.15 3.55
N GLN A 11 0.64 13.62 2.48
CA GLN A 11 -0.81 13.67 2.24
C GLN A 11 -1.32 12.36 1.60
N GLY A 12 -0.61 11.26 1.82
CA GLY A 12 -0.91 9.97 1.21
C GLY A 12 -1.78 9.08 2.09
N VAL A 13 -2.28 8.00 1.48
CA VAL A 13 -2.91 6.88 2.20
C VAL A 13 -1.96 6.34 3.28
N GLY A 14 -0.67 6.20 2.96
CA GLY A 14 0.33 5.70 3.92
C GLY A 14 0.40 6.51 5.22
N LEU A 15 0.36 7.85 5.18
CA LEU A 15 0.39 8.65 6.40
C LEU A 15 -0.86 8.42 7.27
N ASN A 16 -2.04 8.38 6.65
CA ASN A 16 -3.30 8.08 7.33
C ASN A 16 -3.26 6.68 8.00
N ILE A 17 -2.64 5.68 7.34
CA ILE A 17 -2.47 4.33 7.92
C ILE A 17 -1.58 4.41 9.16
N ALA A 18 -0.46 5.12 9.08
CA ALA A 18 0.48 5.26 10.20
C ALA A 18 -0.20 5.90 11.42
N GLU A 19 -0.87 7.04 11.22
CA GLU A 19 -1.56 7.78 12.28
C GLU A 19 -2.65 6.93 12.95
N LYS A 20 -3.49 6.27 12.15
CA LYS A 20 -4.55 5.38 12.65
C LYS A 20 -3.98 4.18 13.40
N ALA A 21 -2.92 3.56 12.91
CA ALA A 21 -2.28 2.42 13.57
C ALA A 21 -1.67 2.83 14.91
N ILE A 22 -0.95 3.95 14.94
CA ILE A 22 -0.34 4.50 16.16
C ILE A 22 -1.41 4.83 17.21
N ALA A 23 -2.50 5.48 16.80
CA ALA A 23 -3.63 5.80 17.68
C ALA A 23 -4.28 4.54 18.30
N GLN A 24 -4.22 3.39 17.62
CA GLN A 24 -4.67 2.09 18.13
C GLN A 24 -3.59 1.34 18.94
N GLY A 25 -2.44 1.95 19.23
CA GLY A 25 -1.34 1.35 19.98
C GLY A 25 -0.54 0.31 19.19
N ILE A 26 -0.63 0.32 17.87
CA ILE A 26 0.07 -0.62 17.00
C ILE A 26 1.46 -0.12 16.67
N LYS A 27 2.46 -1.01 16.81
CA LYS A 27 3.85 -0.68 16.50
C LYS A 27 4.00 -0.51 14.98
N VAL A 28 4.40 0.67 14.55
CA VAL A 28 4.64 0.99 13.14
C VAL A 28 6.14 1.12 12.91
N THR A 29 6.66 0.36 11.95
CA THR A 29 7.95 0.57 11.31
C THR A 29 7.69 1.15 9.92
N ALA A 30 8.19 2.34 9.63
CA ALA A 30 7.96 3.00 8.34
C ALA A 30 9.28 3.35 7.64
N VAL A 31 9.33 3.16 6.32
CA VAL A 31 10.39 3.72 5.47
C VAL A 31 9.90 5.03 4.88
N VAL A 32 10.63 6.11 5.14
CA VAL A 32 10.20 7.46 4.79
C VAL A 32 11.34 8.21 4.13
N ARG A 33 11.12 8.73 2.92
CA ARG A 33 12.13 9.48 2.15
C ARG A 33 12.28 10.94 2.59
N ARG A 34 11.19 11.57 3.05
CA ARG A 34 11.18 13.01 3.39
C ARG A 34 11.39 13.22 4.88
N GLN A 35 12.46 13.95 5.23
CA GLN A 35 12.85 14.27 6.62
C GLN A 35 11.68 14.78 7.47
N GLY A 36 10.90 15.77 7.00
CA GLY A 36 9.80 16.32 7.78
C GLY A 36 8.69 15.30 8.11
N VAL A 37 8.41 14.35 7.21
CA VAL A 37 7.45 13.26 7.49
C VAL A 37 8.07 12.24 8.43
N ALA A 38 9.37 11.99 8.32
CA ALA A 38 10.10 11.07 9.19
C ALA A 38 10.11 11.57 10.64
N ASP A 39 10.40 12.86 10.84
CA ASP A 39 10.43 13.48 12.17
C ASP A 39 9.04 13.49 12.80
N TYR A 40 8.02 13.87 12.04
CA TYR A 40 6.63 13.81 12.50
C TYR A 40 6.25 12.40 12.99
N LEU A 41 6.51 11.36 12.20
CA LEU A 41 6.17 9.99 12.60
C LEU A 41 6.96 9.50 13.82
N ARG A 42 8.23 9.92 13.98
CA ARG A 42 9.00 9.62 15.20
C ARG A 42 8.38 10.27 16.43
N GLU A 43 7.94 11.52 16.33
CA GLU A 43 7.25 12.23 17.41
C GLU A 43 5.93 11.53 17.79
N GLN A 44 5.23 10.94 16.81
CA GLN A 44 4.04 10.13 17.06
C GLN A 44 4.36 8.72 17.64
N GLY A 45 5.64 8.32 17.70
CA GLY A 45 6.07 7.05 18.28
C GLY A 45 6.31 5.91 17.29
N ALA A 46 6.37 6.18 15.99
CA ALA A 46 6.79 5.19 14.99
C ALA A 46 8.30 4.94 15.02
N THR A 47 8.70 3.72 14.66
CA THR A 47 10.08 3.41 14.30
C THR A 47 10.29 3.81 12.84
N VAL A 48 11.11 4.83 12.57
CA VAL A 48 11.30 5.35 11.21
C VAL A 48 12.69 5.06 10.67
N LEU A 49 12.75 4.31 9.57
CA LEU A 49 13.93 4.24 8.71
C LEU A 49 13.85 5.38 7.69
N HIS A 50 14.65 6.42 7.91
CA HIS A 50 14.72 7.56 6.99
C HIS A 50 15.70 7.23 5.86
N ALA A 51 15.16 6.78 4.73
CA ALA A 51 15.90 6.35 3.54
C ALA A 51 14.98 6.32 2.32
N ASP A 52 15.55 6.27 1.12
CA ASP A 52 14.79 5.96 -0.09
C ASP A 52 14.68 4.44 -0.29
N ALA A 53 13.49 3.95 -0.62
CA ALA A 53 13.24 2.53 -0.86
C ALA A 53 13.98 1.98 -2.10
N VAL A 54 14.47 2.85 -3.00
CA VAL A 54 15.30 2.47 -4.15
C VAL A 54 16.72 2.06 -3.74
N GLU A 55 17.19 2.52 -2.58
CA GLU A 55 18.54 2.28 -2.11
C GLU A 55 18.74 0.80 -1.74
N VAL A 56 19.93 0.29 -2.07
CA VAL A 56 20.29 -1.11 -1.85
C VAL A 56 20.27 -1.42 -0.35
N GLY A 57 19.56 -2.50 0.02
CA GLY A 57 19.50 -3.00 1.40
C GLY A 57 18.48 -2.32 2.30
N VAL A 58 17.88 -1.19 1.90
CA VAL A 58 16.88 -0.49 2.72
C VAL A 58 15.66 -1.37 3.00
N LEU A 59 15.15 -2.08 2.00
CA LEU A 59 13.98 -2.95 2.16
C LEU A 59 14.28 -4.17 3.05
N ASP A 60 15.49 -4.75 2.94
CA ASP A 60 15.97 -5.79 3.84
C ASP A 60 16.04 -5.29 5.30
N GLN A 61 16.65 -4.12 5.50
CA GLN A 61 16.77 -3.50 6.82
C GLN A 61 15.40 -3.20 7.42
N ALA A 62 14.46 -2.70 6.61
CA ALA A 62 13.10 -2.41 7.04
C ALA A 62 12.35 -3.67 7.49
N CYS A 63 12.48 -4.77 6.74
CA CYS A 63 11.92 -6.07 7.13
C CYS A 63 12.51 -6.59 8.43
N GLN A 64 13.84 -6.48 8.59
CA GLN A 64 14.53 -6.87 9.81
C GLN A 64 14.08 -6.04 11.02
N LEU A 65 13.97 -4.72 10.86
CA LEU A 65 13.54 -3.79 11.92
C LEU A 65 12.08 -4.02 12.35
N ALA A 66 11.19 -4.33 11.40
CA ALA A 66 9.79 -4.59 11.69
C ALA A 66 9.57 -5.93 12.42
N GLY A 67 10.46 -6.90 12.18
CA GLY A 67 10.40 -8.25 12.73
C GLY A 67 9.45 -9.17 11.97
N SER A 68 9.66 -10.48 12.09
CA SER A 68 8.95 -11.51 11.30
C SER A 68 7.44 -11.58 11.52
N ASN A 69 6.93 -11.00 12.61
CA ASN A 69 5.50 -10.95 12.94
C ASN A 69 4.79 -9.71 12.40
N ALA A 70 5.50 -8.84 11.67
CA ALA A 70 4.89 -7.65 11.07
C ALA A 70 4.06 -8.01 9.84
N THR A 71 2.94 -7.31 9.67
CA THR A 71 2.23 -7.28 8.38
C THR A 71 2.82 -6.17 7.52
N VAL A 72 3.17 -6.48 6.27
CA VAL A 72 3.60 -5.48 5.29
C VAL A 72 2.38 -4.74 4.76
N VAL A 73 2.43 -3.42 4.70
CA VAL A 73 1.44 -2.59 4.02
C VAL A 73 2.18 -1.69 3.03
N SER A 74 1.92 -1.90 1.74
CA SER A 74 2.53 -1.09 0.68
C SER A 74 1.49 -0.20 0.03
N THR A 75 1.70 1.11 0.14
CA THR A 75 1.02 2.14 -0.68
C THR A 75 2.01 2.79 -1.64
N LEU A 76 3.07 2.06 -2.03
CA LEU A 76 4.13 2.60 -2.88
C LEU A 76 3.58 3.10 -4.22
N CYS A 77 4.10 4.24 -4.65
CA CYS A 77 4.03 4.73 -6.01
C CYS A 77 5.47 5.07 -6.43
N GLY A 78 6.15 4.11 -7.04
CA GLY A 78 7.55 4.23 -7.39
C GLY A 78 7.76 5.15 -8.60
N VAL A 79 8.17 6.39 -8.36
CA VAL A 79 8.64 7.32 -9.41
C VAL A 79 9.89 8.01 -8.87
N ASN A 80 10.99 7.96 -9.61
CA ASN A 80 12.19 8.71 -9.23
C ASN A 80 12.10 10.18 -9.67
N ASP A 81 13.08 10.98 -9.27
CA ASP A 81 13.07 12.42 -9.54
C ASP A 81 13.20 12.74 -11.05
N GLN A 82 13.63 11.77 -11.86
CA GLN A 82 13.69 11.85 -13.33
C GLN A 82 12.37 11.44 -14.02
N GLY A 83 11.36 11.01 -13.25
CA GLY A 83 10.06 10.58 -13.78
C GLY A 83 10.02 9.13 -14.26
N GLU A 84 11.06 8.34 -14.02
CA GLU A 84 11.07 6.91 -14.33
C GLU A 84 10.17 6.15 -13.36
N ILE A 85 9.32 5.28 -13.92
CA ILE A 85 8.38 4.49 -13.13
C ILE A 85 9.09 3.23 -12.63
N LEU A 86 9.31 3.19 -11.31
CA LEU A 86 9.97 2.10 -10.58
C LEU A 86 8.97 1.27 -9.75
N ASP A 87 7.66 1.49 -9.94
CA ASP A 87 6.62 0.94 -9.08
C ASP A 87 6.62 -0.58 -9.00
N PHE A 88 6.76 -1.27 -10.15
CA PHE A 88 6.86 -2.73 -10.18
C PHE A 88 8.13 -3.21 -9.49
N GLU A 89 9.29 -2.66 -9.87
CA GLU A 89 10.59 -3.10 -9.36
C GLU A 89 10.70 -2.93 -7.84
N LEU A 90 10.19 -1.82 -7.30
CA LEU A 90 10.18 -1.58 -5.86
C LEU A 90 9.25 -2.53 -5.11
N ASN A 91 8.03 -2.75 -5.59
CA ASN A 91 7.12 -3.71 -4.96
C ASN A 91 7.66 -5.13 -5.06
N LYS A 92 8.27 -5.51 -6.19
CA LYS A 92 8.94 -6.80 -6.36
C LYS A 92 10.02 -7.01 -5.31
N ARG A 93 10.95 -6.04 -5.16
CA ARG A 93 12.02 -6.12 -4.16
C ARG A 93 11.48 -6.17 -2.73
N LEU A 94 10.40 -5.45 -2.44
CA LEU A 94 9.75 -5.49 -1.14
C LEU A 94 9.16 -6.88 -0.84
N ILE A 95 8.50 -7.48 -1.82
CA ILE A 95 7.96 -8.84 -1.70
C ILE A 95 9.10 -9.84 -1.47
N ASP A 96 10.15 -9.79 -2.30
CA ASP A 96 11.31 -10.68 -2.19
C ASP A 96 12.00 -10.54 -0.80
N ALA A 97 12.14 -9.30 -0.31
CA ALA A 97 12.69 -9.03 1.02
C ALA A 97 11.78 -9.56 2.14
N ALA A 98 10.47 -9.36 2.03
CA ALA A 98 9.51 -9.86 3.01
C ALA A 98 9.58 -11.39 3.14
N GLU A 99 9.64 -12.11 2.02
CA GLU A 99 9.82 -13.57 2.00
C GLU A 99 11.14 -13.99 2.63
N LYS A 100 12.24 -13.35 2.24
CA LYS A 100 13.59 -13.62 2.76
C LYS A 100 13.68 -13.47 4.28
N HIS A 101 12.99 -12.48 4.86
CA HIS A 101 12.96 -12.23 6.30
C HIS A 101 11.82 -12.95 7.03
N GLY A 102 11.09 -13.84 6.33
CA GLY A 102 10.08 -14.71 6.92
C GLY A 102 8.79 -14.02 7.31
N LEU A 103 8.52 -12.79 6.82
CA LEU A 103 7.22 -12.16 6.95
C LEU A 103 6.18 -12.98 6.19
N LYS A 104 4.93 -12.95 6.67
CA LYS A 104 3.88 -13.87 6.20
C LYS A 104 2.72 -13.19 5.49
N ARG A 105 2.59 -11.87 5.64
CA ARG A 105 1.40 -11.14 5.20
C ARG A 105 1.75 -9.82 4.53
N MET A 106 1.03 -9.51 3.45
CA MET A 106 1.11 -8.21 2.79
C MET A 106 -0.27 -7.68 2.36
N VAL A 107 -0.56 -6.43 2.69
CA VAL A 107 -1.63 -5.65 2.08
C VAL A 107 -1.02 -4.73 1.03
N LEU A 108 -1.43 -4.89 -0.23
CA LEU A 108 -0.94 -4.08 -1.33
C LEU A 108 -2.05 -3.15 -1.83
N VAL A 109 -1.81 -1.84 -1.78
CA VAL A 109 -2.74 -0.84 -2.33
C VAL A 109 -2.30 -0.49 -3.75
N THR A 110 -3.15 -0.83 -4.72
CA THR A 110 -2.95 -0.55 -6.15
C THR A 110 -3.98 0.48 -6.65
N SER A 111 -4.82 0.13 -7.61
CA SER A 111 -5.83 1.02 -8.21
C SER A 111 -6.86 0.23 -9.03
N LEU A 112 -8.10 0.72 -9.11
CA LEU A 112 -9.05 0.23 -10.12
C LEU A 112 -8.42 0.32 -11.52
N GLY A 113 -8.66 -0.73 -12.31
CA GLY A 113 -8.01 -0.93 -13.60
C GLY A 113 -6.82 -1.89 -13.55
N CYS A 114 -6.31 -2.25 -12.37
CA CYS A 114 -5.25 -3.26 -12.27
C CYS A 114 -5.78 -4.68 -12.50
N GLY A 115 -4.92 -5.55 -13.04
CA GLY A 115 -5.21 -6.97 -13.27
C GLY A 115 -6.43 -7.19 -14.16
N ASP A 116 -7.33 -8.05 -13.71
CA ASP A 116 -8.60 -8.39 -14.37
C ASP A 116 -9.61 -7.22 -14.44
N SER A 117 -9.40 -6.15 -13.67
CA SER A 117 -10.21 -4.94 -13.76
C SER A 117 -9.80 -3.98 -14.91
N TRP A 118 -8.70 -4.27 -15.62
CA TRP A 118 -8.21 -3.47 -16.75
C TRP A 118 -9.27 -3.25 -17.83
N GLN A 119 -10.08 -4.28 -18.10
CA GLN A 119 -11.13 -4.23 -19.11
C GLN A 119 -12.17 -3.13 -18.85
N TYR A 120 -12.40 -2.77 -17.58
CA TYR A 120 -13.36 -1.75 -17.14
C TYR A 120 -12.76 -0.34 -17.06
N LEU A 121 -11.44 -0.21 -17.21
CA LEU A 121 -10.77 1.10 -17.18
C LEU A 121 -11.11 1.90 -18.45
N SER A 122 -11.68 3.10 -18.28
CA SER A 122 -12.09 3.97 -19.40
C SER A 122 -10.92 4.32 -20.32
N LEU A 123 -11.21 4.63 -21.59
CA LEU A 123 -10.17 5.01 -22.56
C LEU A 123 -9.35 6.22 -22.09
N ASN A 124 -10.02 7.24 -21.54
CA ASN A 124 -9.35 8.42 -20.99
C ASN A 124 -8.44 8.03 -19.81
N ALA A 125 -8.91 7.19 -18.89
CA ALA A 125 -8.09 6.73 -17.77
C ALA A 125 -6.90 5.87 -18.23
N ARG A 126 -7.05 5.05 -19.29
CA ARG A 126 -5.94 4.32 -19.90
C ARG A 126 -4.89 5.24 -20.51
N GLN A 127 -5.31 6.33 -21.16
CA GLN A 127 -4.38 7.30 -21.73
C GLN A 127 -3.56 8.03 -20.65
N VAL A 128 -4.18 8.38 -19.52
CA VAL A 128 -3.53 9.15 -18.44
C VAL A 128 -2.75 8.26 -17.49
N PHE A 129 -3.32 7.13 -17.06
CA PHE A 129 -2.79 6.29 -15.98
C PHE A 129 -2.37 4.89 -16.42
N GLY A 130 -2.57 4.53 -17.70
CA GLY A 130 -2.42 3.15 -18.17
C GLY A 130 -1.05 2.54 -17.88
N THR A 131 0.03 3.31 -18.01
CA THR A 131 1.39 2.84 -17.69
C THR A 131 1.51 2.47 -16.21
N PHE A 132 1.07 3.33 -15.30
CA PHE A 132 1.10 3.07 -13.85
C PHE A 132 0.24 1.86 -13.48
N VAL A 133 -0.96 1.77 -14.04
CA VAL A 133 -1.87 0.64 -13.80
C VAL A 133 -1.26 -0.68 -14.26
N ARG A 134 -0.52 -0.69 -15.38
CA ARG A 134 0.17 -1.89 -15.85
C ARG A 134 1.32 -2.29 -14.92
N TYR A 135 2.16 -1.36 -14.46
CA TYR A 135 3.21 -1.67 -13.49
C TYR A 135 2.64 -2.16 -12.14
N LYS A 136 1.55 -1.56 -11.69
CA LYS A 136 0.80 -2.05 -10.51
C LYS A 136 0.24 -3.44 -10.73
N SER A 137 -0.26 -3.75 -11.91
CA SER A 137 -0.73 -5.11 -12.26
C SER A 137 0.41 -6.13 -12.25
N LEU A 138 1.62 -5.76 -12.65
CA LEU A 138 2.80 -6.62 -12.52
C LEU A 138 3.16 -6.86 -11.05
N ALA A 139 3.05 -5.83 -10.20
CA ALA A 139 3.25 -5.97 -8.75
C ALA A 139 2.19 -6.88 -8.12
N GLU A 140 0.92 -6.78 -8.52
CA GLU A 140 -0.13 -7.71 -8.11
C GLU A 140 0.23 -9.15 -8.51
N SER A 141 0.60 -9.38 -9.77
CA SER A 141 0.97 -10.71 -10.26
C SER A 141 2.16 -11.30 -9.49
N TRP A 142 3.15 -10.48 -9.13
CA TRP A 142 4.30 -10.94 -8.34
C TRP A 142 3.88 -11.32 -6.93
N LEU A 143 3.04 -10.50 -6.28
CA LEU A 143 2.51 -10.81 -4.95
C LEU A 143 1.66 -12.08 -4.96
N GLN A 144 0.81 -12.24 -5.97
CA GLN A 144 -0.08 -13.40 -6.14
C GLN A 144 0.68 -14.72 -6.38
N THR A 145 1.93 -14.65 -6.85
CA THR A 145 2.79 -15.81 -7.09
C THR A 145 3.86 -16.01 -6.02
N SER A 146 3.84 -15.16 -4.98
CA SER A 146 4.72 -15.26 -3.81
C SER A 146 4.19 -16.26 -2.76
N THR A 147 4.92 -16.41 -1.69
CA THR A 147 4.55 -17.19 -0.50
C THR A 147 3.77 -16.38 0.56
N LEU A 148 3.57 -15.08 0.34
CA LEU A 148 2.87 -14.20 1.28
C LEU A 148 1.35 -14.39 1.18
N HIS A 149 0.69 -14.48 2.33
CA HIS A 149 -0.75 -14.23 2.40
C HIS A 149 -1.02 -12.78 2.02
N TYR A 150 -1.92 -12.54 1.07
CA TYR A 150 -2.13 -11.19 0.57
C TYR A 150 -3.58 -10.73 0.58
N VAL A 151 -3.75 -9.41 0.68
CA VAL A 151 -4.95 -8.71 0.23
C VAL A 151 -4.51 -7.58 -0.69
N ILE A 152 -5.13 -7.50 -1.87
CA ILE A 152 -4.91 -6.41 -2.82
C ILE A 152 -6.12 -5.47 -2.76
N LEU A 153 -5.88 -4.18 -2.54
CA LEU A 153 -6.90 -3.14 -2.54
C LEU A 153 -6.73 -2.26 -3.78
N ARG A 154 -7.76 -2.20 -4.61
CA ARG A 154 -7.84 -1.41 -5.85
C ARG A 154 -8.80 -0.25 -5.62
N PRO A 155 -8.36 0.85 -4.98
CA PRO A 155 -9.21 2.00 -4.76
C PRO A 155 -9.62 2.66 -6.09
N GLY A 156 -10.82 3.23 -6.09
CA GLY A 156 -11.28 4.15 -7.14
C GLY A 156 -10.57 5.51 -7.09
N GLY A 157 -11.22 6.54 -7.62
CA GLY A 157 -10.67 7.90 -7.63
C GLY A 157 -10.42 8.42 -6.22
N LEU A 158 -9.16 8.64 -5.84
CA LEU A 158 -8.80 9.10 -4.49
C LEU A 158 -9.15 10.57 -4.27
N ASN A 159 -9.89 10.88 -3.20
CA ASN A 159 -10.19 12.23 -2.76
C ASN A 159 -9.71 12.49 -1.32
N ASN A 160 -9.90 13.72 -0.84
CA ASN A 160 -9.53 14.15 0.52
C ASN A 160 -10.78 14.46 1.37
N ASP A 161 -11.91 13.86 1.02
CA ASP A 161 -13.14 14.01 1.80
C ASP A 161 -12.95 13.35 3.18
N GLU A 162 -13.81 13.72 4.13
CA GLU A 162 -13.82 13.08 5.45
C GLU A 162 -14.12 11.59 5.35
N GLU A 163 -13.63 10.82 6.33
CA GLU A 163 -13.90 9.39 6.42
C GLU A 163 -15.40 9.13 6.59
N SER A 164 -16.00 8.48 5.61
CA SER A 164 -17.43 8.18 5.65
C SER A 164 -17.75 6.86 6.37
N GLY A 165 -16.81 5.91 6.37
CA GLY A 165 -17.03 4.53 6.80
C GLY A 165 -17.92 3.71 5.86
N ASN A 166 -18.56 4.33 4.88
CA ASN A 166 -19.46 3.69 3.92
C ASN A 166 -18.66 3.16 2.73
N ILE A 167 -17.95 2.06 2.96
CA ILE A 167 -17.04 1.45 1.98
C ILE A 167 -17.73 0.29 1.26
N LEU A 168 -17.76 0.33 -0.07
CA LEU A 168 -18.13 -0.79 -0.92
C LEU A 168 -16.87 -1.57 -1.34
N LEU A 169 -16.77 -2.82 -0.89
CA LEU A 169 -15.77 -3.80 -1.33
C LEU A 169 -16.39 -4.71 -2.39
N SER A 170 -15.71 -4.87 -3.53
CA SER A 170 -16.21 -5.69 -4.63
C SER A 170 -15.11 -6.52 -5.29
N GLN A 171 -15.37 -7.80 -5.54
CA GLN A 171 -14.57 -8.64 -6.45
C GLN A 171 -15.06 -8.57 -7.91
N ARG A 172 -16.15 -7.85 -8.14
CA ARG A 172 -16.74 -7.60 -9.47
C ARG A 172 -16.44 -6.16 -9.90
N GLU A 173 -16.82 -5.84 -11.14
CA GLU A 173 -16.78 -4.48 -11.65
C GLU A 173 -17.43 -3.49 -10.66
N VAL A 174 -16.70 -2.40 -10.38
CA VAL A 174 -17.14 -1.30 -9.54
C VAL A 174 -16.48 -0.02 -10.03
N HIS A 175 -17.19 1.11 -9.90
CA HIS A 175 -16.72 2.43 -10.29
C HIS A 175 -17.07 3.43 -9.18
N GLY A 176 -16.24 4.46 -9.00
CA GLY A 176 -16.48 5.49 -7.99
C GLY A 176 -15.20 6.14 -7.47
N SER A 177 -15.37 7.01 -6.49
CA SER A 177 -14.28 7.64 -5.72
C SER A 177 -14.24 7.12 -4.30
N ILE A 178 -13.11 7.35 -3.62
CA ILE A 178 -12.97 7.04 -2.21
C ILE A 178 -12.01 8.00 -1.50
N SER A 179 -12.31 8.32 -0.24
CA SER A 179 -11.42 9.11 0.60
C SER A 179 -10.14 8.34 0.93
N ARG A 180 -9.00 9.05 0.93
CA ARG A 180 -7.71 8.47 1.37
C ARG A 180 -7.80 7.90 2.79
N SER A 181 -8.62 8.50 3.65
CA SER A 181 -8.84 8.02 5.02
C SER A 181 -9.59 6.68 5.05
N ASP A 182 -10.66 6.52 4.26
CA ASP A 182 -11.38 5.26 4.13
C ASP A 182 -10.48 4.14 3.57
N VAL A 183 -9.64 4.43 2.56
CA VAL A 183 -8.64 3.47 2.07
C VAL A 183 -7.68 3.05 3.18
N ALA A 184 -7.19 4.03 3.95
CA ALA A 184 -6.26 3.77 5.05
C ALA A 184 -6.89 2.91 6.14
N GLN A 185 -8.13 3.23 6.53
CA GLN A 185 -8.87 2.47 7.53
C GLN A 185 -9.10 1.03 7.07
N GLN A 186 -9.47 0.81 5.80
CA GLN A 186 -9.69 -0.53 5.28
C GLN A 186 -8.39 -1.34 5.10
N ALA A 187 -7.30 -0.70 4.66
CA ALA A 187 -5.99 -1.32 4.61
C ALA A 187 -5.52 -1.77 6.01
N LEU A 188 -5.72 -0.93 7.02
CA LEU A 188 -5.43 -1.26 8.41
C LEU A 188 -6.31 -2.44 8.90
N ASN A 189 -7.62 -2.43 8.61
CA ASN A 189 -8.51 -3.53 8.97
C ASN A 189 -8.00 -4.88 8.44
N PHE A 190 -7.62 -4.96 7.16
CA PHE A 190 -7.08 -6.17 6.55
C PHE A 190 -5.66 -6.53 7.05
N ALA A 191 -4.89 -5.56 7.49
CA ALA A 191 -3.58 -5.81 8.06
C ALA A 191 -3.66 -6.46 9.45
N LEU A 192 -4.72 -6.15 10.21
CA LEU A 192 -4.92 -6.60 11.60
C LEU A 192 -5.83 -7.81 11.74
N LYS A 193 -6.81 -7.97 10.84
CA LYS A 193 -7.73 -9.10 10.83
C LYS A 193 -7.43 -9.93 9.58
N PRO A 194 -6.69 -11.05 9.71
CA PRO A 194 -6.31 -11.91 8.58
C PRO A 194 -7.51 -12.75 8.12
N GLU A 195 -8.51 -12.06 7.59
CA GLU A 195 -9.67 -12.63 6.92
C GLU A 195 -9.54 -12.34 5.41
N LEU A 196 -10.13 -13.20 4.58
CA LEU A 196 -10.21 -13.02 3.13
C LEU A 196 -8.85 -12.92 2.42
N ASP A 197 -7.94 -13.83 2.80
CA ASP A 197 -6.62 -13.91 2.19
C ASP A 197 -6.64 -14.42 0.76
N ASN A 198 -5.61 -14.04 0.03
CA ASN A 198 -5.38 -14.35 -1.37
C ASN A 198 -6.46 -13.77 -2.31
N ALA A 199 -6.98 -12.60 -1.96
CA ALA A 199 -8.04 -11.92 -2.70
C ALA A 199 -7.65 -10.49 -3.11
N ALA A 200 -8.29 -10.01 -4.18
CA ALA A 200 -8.21 -8.64 -4.65
C ALA A 200 -9.60 -8.00 -4.64
N PHE A 201 -9.70 -6.75 -4.17
CA PHE A 201 -10.96 -6.03 -4.04
C PHE A 201 -10.87 -4.64 -4.68
N GLY A 202 -11.84 -4.31 -5.53
CA GLY A 202 -12.19 -2.93 -5.82
C GLY A 202 -12.81 -2.25 -4.59
N LEU A 203 -12.48 -0.98 -4.38
CA LEU A 203 -12.87 -0.23 -3.18
C LEU A 203 -13.31 1.20 -3.55
N VAL A 204 -14.56 1.54 -3.24
CA VAL A 204 -15.15 2.88 -3.46
C VAL A 204 -16.00 3.27 -2.25
N ASN A 205 -16.26 4.56 -2.03
CA ASN A 205 -17.33 4.96 -1.11
C ASN A 205 -18.69 4.64 -1.75
N ALA A 206 -19.58 4.00 -1.00
CA ALA A 206 -20.94 3.74 -1.44
C ALA A 206 -21.70 5.07 -1.59
N SER A 207 -22.45 5.18 -2.68
CA SER A 207 -23.38 6.28 -2.96
C SER A 207 -24.58 6.26 -2.03
#